data_AF-A0A0E3Q8E7-F1
#
_entry.id   AF-A0A0E3Q8E7-F1
#
_cell.length_a   1.000
_cell.length_b   1.000
_cell.length_c   1.000
_cell.angle_alpha   90.00
_cell.angle_beta   90.00
_cell.angle_gamma   90.00
#
_symmetry.space_group_name_H-M   'P 1'
#
loop_
_entity.id
_entity.type
_entity.pdbx_description
1 polymer ?
#
loop_
_entity_poly.entity_id
_entity_poly.type
_entity_poly.pdbx_seq_one_letter_code
_entity_poly.pdbx_strand_id
1 'polypeptide(L)'
;MDSTALTVIGILIGILVFGIKSGIGCGFSNISTKEIFAIGGSYLLLALLFGGVADHISLESFEKFSSMGMGIHVLVSFLLIVIGIYTQKKWNSGKDVSRHTFLAISIPCPVCLAALAVSCILLSESLNLSGIKVGLLVGVAFFIAVVASSFLFRLGKVRFGKTPETMGSAMMLIGIYYLLGALLIPAYIQTKKMNLVSTGGGETGIIPLMAFGVIVLAGFFLERIRRHDL
;
A
#
# COMPACT_ATOMS: atom_id res chain seq x y z
N MET A 1 26.86 -4.79 2.13
CA MET A 1 25.76 -4.37 1.24
C MET A 1 25.87 -2.88 1.08
N ASP A 2 26.01 -2.41 -0.16
CA ASP A 2 26.13 -0.98 -0.45
C ASP A 2 24.83 -0.26 -0.07
N SER A 3 24.93 0.91 0.55
CA SER A 3 23.78 1.72 1.00
C SER A 3 22.77 1.95 -0.13
N THR A 4 23.24 2.07 -1.37
CA THR A 4 22.41 2.20 -2.58
C THR A 4 21.54 0.97 -2.84
N ALA A 5 22.08 -0.24 -2.67
CA ALA A 5 21.32 -1.47 -2.88
C ALA A 5 20.19 -1.61 -1.85
N LEU A 6 20.44 -1.22 -0.60
CA LEU A 6 19.41 -1.18 0.45
C LEU A 6 18.27 -0.23 0.11
N THR A 7 18.58 0.97 -0.39
CA THR A 7 17.58 1.96 -0.81
C THR A 7 16.72 1.43 -1.97
N VAL A 8 17.35 0.84 -2.98
CA VAL A 8 16.64 0.27 -4.14
C VAL A 8 15.72 -0.89 -3.72
N ILE A 9 16.20 -1.79 -2.86
CA ILE A 9 15.41 -2.90 -2.33
C ILE A 9 14.22 -2.37 -1.53
N GLY A 10 14.44 -1.39 -0.66
CA GLY A 10 13.37 -0.76 0.13
C GLY A 10 12.29 -0.12 -0.73
N ILE A 11 12.70 0.62 -1.77
CA ILE A 11 11.79 1.20 -2.76
C ILE A 11 10.99 0.10 -3.46
N LEU A 12 11.65 -0.96 -3.94
CA LEU A 12 10.99 -2.06 -4.64
C LEU A 12 9.96 -2.78 -3.76
N ILE A 13 10.29 -3.04 -2.50
CA ILE A 13 9.36 -3.62 -1.52
C ILE A 13 8.17 -2.69 -1.30
N GLY A 14 8.40 -1.38 -1.15
CA GLY A 14 7.32 -0.39 -1.04
C GLY A 14 6.38 -0.42 -2.25
N ILE A 15 6.94 -0.39 -3.46
CA ILE A 15 6.18 -0.51 -4.73
C ILE A 15 5.33 -1.77 -4.73
N LEU A 16 5.89 -2.92 -4.34
CA LEU A 16 5.16 -4.18 -4.29
C LEU A 16 4.00 -4.14 -3.30
N VAL A 17 4.22 -3.66 -2.08
CA VAL A 17 3.18 -3.57 -1.05
C VAL A 17 2.03 -2.66 -1.50
N PHE A 18 2.34 -1.50 -2.09
CA PHE A 18 1.31 -0.59 -2.61
C PHE A 18 0.60 -1.13 -3.85
N GLY A 19 1.34 -1.80 -4.74
CA GLY A 19 0.80 -2.48 -5.91
C GLY A 19 -0.19 -3.59 -5.53
N ILE A 20 0.17 -4.41 -4.53
CA ILE A 20 -0.70 -5.47 -3.99
C ILE A 20 -2.02 -4.90 -3.49
N LYS A 21 -2.01 -3.79 -2.74
CA LYS A 21 -3.25 -3.13 -2.28
C LYS A 21 -4.17 -2.78 -3.44
N SER A 22 -3.66 -2.08 -4.46
CA SER A 22 -4.48 -1.72 -5.63
C SER A 22 -4.94 -2.95 -6.40
N GLY A 23 -4.10 -3.99 -6.45
CA GLY A 23 -4.39 -5.28 -7.07
C GLY A 23 -5.47 -6.08 -6.38
N ILE A 24 -5.59 -6.02 -5.05
CA ILE A 24 -6.68 -6.65 -4.29
C ILE A 24 -8.02 -6.07 -4.77
N GLY A 25 -8.14 -4.74 -4.85
CA GLY A 25 -9.36 -4.09 -5.35
C GLY A 25 -9.71 -4.50 -6.78
N CYS A 26 -8.74 -4.44 -7.68
CA CYS A 26 -8.92 -4.78 -9.09
C CYS A 26 -9.17 -6.28 -9.36
N GLY A 27 -8.56 -7.16 -8.55
CA GLY A 27 -8.63 -8.60 -8.73
C GLY A 27 -9.91 -9.24 -8.18
N PHE A 28 -10.44 -8.73 -7.07
CA PHE A 28 -11.70 -9.23 -6.49
C PHE A 28 -12.95 -8.59 -7.09
N SER A 29 -12.85 -7.40 -7.68
CA SER A 29 -13.97 -6.73 -8.32
C SER A 29 -14.31 -7.30 -9.70
N ASN A 30 -15.57 -7.12 -10.10
CA ASN A 30 -16.05 -7.53 -11.42
C ASN A 30 -15.78 -6.47 -12.50
N ILE A 31 -14.50 -6.09 -12.66
CA ILE A 31 -14.05 -5.09 -13.64
C ILE A 31 -13.43 -5.75 -14.87
N SER A 32 -13.45 -5.08 -16.00
CA SER A 32 -12.79 -5.54 -17.22
C SER A 32 -11.27 -5.46 -17.10
N THR A 33 -10.55 -6.26 -17.88
CA THR A 33 -9.08 -6.19 -17.93
C THR A 33 -8.61 -4.80 -18.37
N LYS A 34 -9.38 -4.12 -19.25
CA LYS A 34 -9.10 -2.75 -19.71
C LYS A 34 -9.07 -1.75 -18.55
N GLU A 35 -9.98 -1.87 -17.58
CA GLU A 35 -10.01 -1.01 -16.38
C GLU A 35 -8.79 -1.24 -15.49
N ILE A 36 -8.30 -2.49 -15.37
CA ILE A 36 -7.05 -2.80 -14.64
C ILE A 36 -5.86 -2.09 -15.30
N PHE A 37 -5.75 -2.19 -16.63
CA PHE A 37 -4.73 -1.50 -17.39
C PHE A 37 -4.84 0.03 -17.29
N ALA A 38 -6.05 0.58 -17.27
CA ALA A 38 -6.27 2.01 -17.08
C ALA A 38 -5.82 2.49 -15.69
N ILE A 39 -6.11 1.72 -14.63
CA ILE A 39 -5.67 2.03 -13.27
C ILE A 39 -4.15 1.93 -13.17
N GLY A 40 -3.55 0.83 -13.63
CA GLY A 40 -2.09 0.69 -13.68
C GLY A 40 -1.44 1.82 -14.48
N GLY A 41 -2.02 2.16 -15.64
CA GLY A 41 -1.56 3.24 -16.51
C GLY A 41 -1.63 4.61 -15.83
N SER A 42 -2.65 4.85 -15.00
CA SER A 42 -2.72 6.08 -14.19
C SER A 42 -1.57 6.19 -13.19
N TYR A 43 -1.17 5.09 -12.53
CA TYR A 43 0.00 5.07 -11.64
C TYR A 43 1.29 5.33 -12.41
N LEU A 44 1.43 4.75 -13.61
CA LEU A 44 2.59 4.97 -14.48
C LEU A 44 2.67 6.43 -14.95
N LEU A 45 1.54 7.02 -15.34
CA LEU A 45 1.47 8.43 -15.76
C LEU A 45 1.80 9.37 -14.59
N LEU A 46 1.27 9.10 -13.41
CA LEU A 46 1.61 9.83 -12.18
C LEU A 46 3.10 9.72 -11.86
N ALA A 47 3.70 8.53 -11.97
CA ALA A 47 5.13 8.33 -11.74
C ALA A 47 6.00 9.11 -12.72
N LEU A 48 5.59 9.19 -14.00
CA LEU A 48 6.26 10.03 -15.00
C LEU A 48 6.16 11.52 -14.68
N LEU A 49 4.98 11.98 -14.24
CA LEU A 49 4.78 13.38 -13.85
C LEU A 49 5.66 13.73 -12.65
N PHE A 50 5.66 12.90 -11.61
CA PHE A 50 6.52 13.11 -10.45
C PHE A 50 8.00 12.98 -10.79
N GLY A 51 8.40 12.05 -11.65
CA GLY A 51 9.78 11.91 -12.11
C GLY A 51 10.26 13.12 -12.93
N GLY A 52 9.42 13.68 -13.79
CA GLY A 52 9.74 14.90 -14.55
C GLY A 52 9.84 16.16 -13.69
N VAL A 53 9.13 16.19 -12.57
CA VAL A 53 9.15 17.32 -11.62
C VAL A 53 10.16 17.10 -10.49
N ALA A 54 10.65 15.88 -10.29
CA ALA A 54 11.59 15.50 -9.23
C ALA A 54 12.89 16.32 -9.28
N ASP A 55 13.36 16.66 -10.48
CA ASP A 55 14.59 17.46 -10.66
C ASP A 55 14.40 18.95 -10.27
N HIS A 56 13.16 19.40 -10.06
CA HIS A 56 12.81 20.79 -9.75
C HIS A 56 12.18 21.00 -8.35
N ILE A 57 11.84 19.93 -7.63
CA ILE A 57 11.22 20.01 -6.30
C ILE A 57 12.24 19.61 -5.23
N SER A 58 12.44 20.48 -4.25
CA SER A 58 13.20 20.13 -3.04
C SER A 58 12.40 19.16 -2.15
N LEU A 59 13.09 18.17 -1.58
CA LEU A 59 12.51 17.19 -0.65
C LEU A 59 11.73 17.86 0.49
N GLU A 60 12.21 18.98 1.04
CA GLU A 60 11.52 19.71 2.11
C GLU A 60 10.14 20.25 1.70
N SER A 61 10.00 20.73 0.46
CA SER A 61 8.71 21.22 -0.05
C SER A 61 7.73 20.07 -0.22
N PHE A 62 8.24 18.91 -0.65
CA PHE A 62 7.46 17.70 -0.79
C PHE A 62 7.03 17.11 0.56
N GLU A 63 7.92 17.12 1.56
CA GLU A 63 7.62 16.66 2.92
C GLU A 63 6.54 17.51 3.58
N LYS A 64 6.57 18.84 3.41
CA LYS A 64 5.50 19.72 3.88
C LYS A 64 4.16 19.40 3.22
N PHE A 65 4.14 19.17 1.90
CA PHE A 65 2.92 18.75 1.19
C PHE A 65 2.44 17.37 1.65
N SER A 66 3.36 16.42 1.86
CA SER A 66 3.07 15.08 2.37
C SER A 66 2.53 15.10 3.80
N SER A 67 2.98 16.05 4.63
CA SER A 67 2.50 16.21 6.01
C SER A 67 1.01 16.58 6.07
N MET A 68 0.50 17.39 5.13
CA MET A 68 -0.95 17.61 4.96
C MET A 68 -1.67 16.33 4.51
N GLY A 69 -0.97 15.47 3.76
CA GLY A 69 -1.45 14.16 3.33
C GLY A 69 -1.77 13.20 4.48
N MET A 70 -1.17 13.36 5.67
CA MET A 70 -1.50 12.52 6.83
C MET A 70 -2.96 12.66 7.27
N GLY A 71 -3.53 13.87 7.21
CA GLY A 71 -4.95 14.08 7.53
C GLY A 71 -5.87 13.36 6.54
N ILE A 72 -5.54 13.44 5.25
CA ILE A 72 -6.28 12.73 4.19
C ILE A 72 -6.09 11.21 4.35
N HIS A 73 -4.92 10.74 4.80
CA HIS A 73 -4.68 9.31 5.06
C HIS A 73 -5.61 8.76 6.14
N VAL A 74 -5.82 9.50 7.25
CA VAL A 74 -6.78 9.12 8.29
C VAL A 74 -8.20 9.06 7.72
N LEU A 75 -8.60 10.06 6.92
CA LEU A 75 -9.91 10.08 6.28
C LEU A 75 -10.11 8.88 5.34
N VAL A 76 -9.11 8.57 4.51
CA VAL A 76 -9.13 7.38 3.62
C VAL A 76 -9.20 6.09 4.44
N SER A 77 -8.51 6.02 5.58
CA SER A 77 -8.55 4.86 6.48
C SER A 77 -9.96 4.60 6.98
N PHE A 78 -10.64 5.65 7.45
CA PHE A 78 -12.01 5.57 7.92
C PHE A 78 -12.98 5.18 6.79
N LEU A 79 -12.79 5.78 5.61
CA LEU A 79 -13.56 5.46 4.42
C LEU A 79 -13.41 3.98 4.02
N LEU A 80 -12.19 3.43 4.05
CA LEU A 80 -11.92 2.02 3.74
C LEU A 80 -12.60 1.07 4.72
N ILE A 81 -12.64 1.41 6.02
CA ILE A 81 -13.35 0.63 7.03
C ILE A 81 -14.85 0.64 6.75
N VAL A 82 -15.44 1.82 6.57
CA VAL A 82 -16.89 1.97 6.32
C VAL A 82 -17.31 1.26 5.02
N ILE A 83 -16.54 1.44 3.95
CA ILE A 83 -16.83 0.78 2.66
C ILE A 83 -16.60 -0.73 2.75
N GLY A 84 -15.61 -1.19 3.51
CA GLY A 84 -15.37 -2.61 3.77
C GLY A 84 -16.57 -3.28 4.45
N ILE A 85 -17.07 -2.68 5.55
CA ILE A 85 -18.29 -3.14 6.26
C ILE A 85 -19.49 -3.12 5.32
N TYR A 86 -19.68 -2.03 4.57
CA TYR A 86 -20.79 -1.90 3.60
C TYR A 86 -20.74 -3.00 2.54
N THR A 87 -19.54 -3.30 2.02
CA THR A 87 -19.32 -4.34 0.99
C THR A 87 -19.73 -5.71 1.51
N GLN A 88 -19.30 -6.08 2.72
CA GLN A 88 -19.67 -7.35 3.34
C GLN A 88 -21.17 -7.43 3.62
N LYS A 89 -21.75 -6.40 4.24
CA LYS A 89 -23.18 -6.37 4.59
C LYS A 89 -24.06 -6.54 3.34
N LYS A 90 -23.69 -5.86 2.24
CA LYS A 90 -24.45 -5.88 1.00
C LYS A 90 -24.28 -7.19 0.23
N TRP A 91 -23.07 -7.76 0.26
CA TRP A 91 -22.81 -9.09 -0.28
C TRP A 91 -23.62 -10.17 0.45
N ASN A 92 -23.69 -10.12 1.78
CA ASN A 92 -24.53 -11.04 2.58
C ASN A 92 -26.03 -10.87 2.33
N SER A 93 -26.44 -9.72 1.79
CA SER A 93 -27.82 -9.47 1.34
C SER A 93 -28.07 -9.90 -0.12
N GLY A 94 -27.12 -10.62 -0.75
CA GLY A 94 -27.21 -11.14 -2.11
C GLY A 94 -26.95 -10.11 -3.23
N LYS A 95 -26.42 -8.92 -2.91
CA LYS A 95 -26.16 -7.85 -3.90
C LYS A 95 -24.66 -7.62 -4.08
N ASP A 96 -24.14 -7.86 -5.29
CA ASP A 96 -22.75 -7.54 -5.64
C ASP A 96 -22.55 -6.03 -5.79
N VAL A 97 -21.79 -5.43 -4.88
CA VAL A 97 -21.37 -4.03 -4.94
C VAL A 97 -19.85 -3.88 -5.12
N SER A 98 -19.14 -4.96 -5.43
CA SER A 98 -17.67 -4.95 -5.59
C SER A 98 -17.22 -3.97 -6.66
N ARG A 99 -18.00 -3.82 -7.75
CA ARG A 99 -17.72 -2.87 -8.83
C ARG A 99 -17.86 -1.40 -8.43
N HIS A 100 -18.57 -1.07 -7.36
CA HIS A 100 -18.62 0.32 -6.88
C HIS A 100 -17.58 0.59 -5.79
N THR A 101 -17.29 -0.42 -4.99
CA THR A 101 -16.43 -0.29 -3.81
C THR A 101 -14.95 -0.47 -4.13
N PHE A 102 -14.59 -1.10 -5.25
CA PHE A 102 -13.18 -1.30 -5.63
C PHE A 102 -12.43 0.01 -5.85
N LEU A 103 -13.13 1.04 -6.32
CA LEU A 103 -12.51 2.34 -6.58
C LEU A 103 -11.90 2.92 -5.30
N ALA A 104 -12.55 2.70 -4.14
CA ALA A 104 -12.08 3.21 -2.87
C ALA A 104 -10.71 2.64 -2.44
N ILE A 105 -10.39 1.40 -2.82
CA ILE A 105 -9.11 0.75 -2.51
C ILE A 105 -8.08 0.90 -3.63
N SER A 106 -8.52 0.98 -4.90
CA SER A 106 -7.66 1.04 -6.07
C SER A 106 -7.28 2.47 -6.48
N ILE A 107 -7.99 3.51 -6.03
CA ILE A 107 -7.61 4.91 -6.28
C ILE A 107 -6.27 5.21 -5.61
N PRO A 108 -5.37 5.94 -6.31
CA PRO A 108 -4.12 6.40 -5.71
C PRO A 108 -4.43 7.26 -4.49
N CYS A 109 -4.08 6.76 -3.30
CA CYS A 109 -4.18 7.55 -2.07
C CYS A 109 -2.99 8.50 -1.97
N PRO A 110 -3.10 9.62 -1.24
CA PRO A 110 -2.02 10.60 -1.10
C PRO A 110 -0.71 10.00 -0.58
N VAL A 111 -0.78 8.91 0.19
CA VAL A 111 0.41 8.19 0.67
C VAL A 111 1.11 7.43 -0.44
N CYS A 112 0.38 6.79 -1.36
CA CYS A 112 0.99 6.15 -2.53
C CYS A 112 1.68 7.19 -3.43
N LEU A 113 1.07 8.37 -3.60
CA LEU A 113 1.66 9.48 -4.35
C LEU A 113 2.93 10.00 -3.65
N ALA A 114 2.89 10.13 -2.32
CA ALA A 114 4.04 10.50 -1.53
C ALA A 114 5.19 9.49 -1.66
N ALA A 115 4.89 8.20 -1.51
CA ALA A 115 5.86 7.13 -1.68
C ALA A 115 6.44 7.09 -3.10
N LEU A 116 5.61 7.32 -4.12
CA LEU A 116 6.04 7.41 -5.52
C LEU A 116 7.05 8.55 -5.73
N ALA A 117 6.71 9.75 -5.30
CA ALA A 117 7.58 10.92 -5.47
C ALA A 117 8.90 10.76 -4.71
N VAL A 118 8.84 10.32 -3.44
CA VAL A 118 10.05 10.06 -2.63
C VAL A 118 10.92 8.98 -3.28
N SER A 119 10.31 7.93 -3.83
CA SER A 119 11.05 6.89 -4.56
C SER A 119 11.73 7.45 -5.81
N CYS A 120 11.06 8.31 -6.58
CA CYS A 120 11.65 8.94 -7.75
C CYS A 120 12.83 9.85 -7.38
N ILE A 121 12.71 10.67 -6.34
CA ILE A 121 13.78 11.58 -5.91
C ILE A 121 14.99 10.79 -5.39
N LEU A 122 14.77 9.87 -4.45
CA LEU A 122 15.85 9.05 -3.88
C LEU A 122 16.59 8.23 -4.94
N LEU A 123 15.86 7.69 -5.92
CA LEU A 123 16.44 6.87 -6.97
C LEU A 123 17.17 7.72 -8.03
N SER A 124 16.72 8.96 -8.27
CA SER A 124 17.42 9.95 -9.11
C SER A 124 18.78 10.31 -8.50
N GLU A 125 18.82 10.65 -7.21
CA GLU A 125 20.05 10.97 -6.48
C GLU A 125 21.00 9.77 -6.40
N SER A 126 20.44 8.57 -6.16
CA SER A 126 21.23 7.34 -6.00
C SER A 126 21.92 6.88 -7.30
N LEU A 127 21.27 7.07 -8.45
CA LEU A 127 21.75 6.57 -9.75
C LEU A 127 22.31 7.67 -10.66
N ASN A 128 22.25 8.95 -10.26
CA ASN A 128 22.60 10.11 -11.11
C ASN A 128 21.94 10.05 -12.51
N LEU A 129 20.71 9.56 -12.57
CA LEU A 129 19.91 9.46 -13.79
C LEU A 129 18.96 10.66 -13.88
N SER A 130 18.54 11.02 -15.10
CA SER A 130 17.51 12.06 -15.25
C SER A 130 16.18 11.62 -14.63
N GLY A 131 15.45 12.54 -13.99
CA GLY A 131 14.23 12.23 -13.27
C GLY A 131 13.16 11.56 -14.14
N ILE A 132 13.10 11.88 -15.43
CA ILE A 132 12.19 11.24 -16.40
C ILE A 132 12.49 9.73 -16.57
N LYS A 133 13.77 9.33 -16.64
CA LYS A 133 14.16 7.92 -16.78
C LYS A 133 13.81 7.14 -15.51
N VAL A 134 14.02 7.76 -14.36
CA VAL A 134 13.69 7.18 -13.05
C VAL A 134 12.18 7.05 -12.88
N GLY A 135 11.41 8.08 -13.23
CA GLY A 135 9.95 8.05 -13.21
C GLY A 135 9.39 6.96 -14.12
N LEU A 136 10.00 6.74 -15.29
CA LEU A 136 9.64 5.62 -16.16
C LEU A 136 9.92 4.27 -15.51
N LEU A 137 11.10 4.08 -14.90
CA LEU A 137 11.47 2.83 -14.23
C LEU A 137 10.54 2.50 -13.07
N VAL A 138 10.30 3.46 -12.17
CA VAL A 138 9.41 3.31 -11.02
C VAL A 138 7.97 3.13 -11.48
N GLY A 139 7.52 3.88 -12.48
CA GLY A 139 6.19 3.76 -13.07
C GLY A 139 5.93 2.38 -13.66
N VAL A 140 6.88 1.85 -14.43
CA VAL A 140 6.79 0.49 -15.00
C VAL A 140 6.76 -0.56 -13.90
N ALA A 141 7.59 -0.42 -12.85
CA ALA A 141 7.55 -1.33 -11.70
C ALA A 141 6.19 -1.32 -10.99
N PHE A 142 5.61 -0.14 -10.75
CA PHE A 142 4.27 0.00 -10.18
C PHE A 142 3.19 -0.61 -11.07
N PHE A 143 3.26 -0.34 -12.37
CA PHE A 143 2.33 -0.88 -13.35
C PHE A 143 2.35 -2.42 -13.34
N ILE A 144 3.54 -3.01 -13.40
CA ILE A 144 3.70 -4.47 -13.33
C ILE A 144 3.18 -5.00 -12.00
N ALA A 145 3.51 -4.36 -10.88
CA ALA A 145 3.05 -4.78 -9.56
C ALA A 145 1.52 -4.77 -9.46
N VAL A 146 0.85 -3.73 -9.94
CA VAL A 146 -0.63 -3.63 -9.93
C VAL A 146 -1.25 -4.67 -10.86
N VAL A 147 -0.76 -4.81 -12.08
CA VAL A 147 -1.31 -5.75 -13.06
C VAL A 147 -1.09 -7.18 -12.59
N ALA A 148 0.14 -7.55 -12.22
CA ALA A 148 0.48 -8.90 -11.76
C ALA A 148 -0.32 -9.29 -10.53
N SER A 149 -0.41 -8.42 -9.52
CA SER A 149 -1.22 -8.69 -8.33
C SER A 149 -2.71 -8.79 -8.65
N SER A 150 -3.26 -7.92 -9.51
CA SER A 150 -4.66 -8.00 -9.96
C SER A 150 -4.98 -9.34 -10.62
N PHE A 151 -4.11 -9.81 -11.52
CA PHE A 151 -4.27 -11.11 -12.17
C PHE A 151 -4.12 -12.27 -11.20
N LEU A 152 -3.19 -12.18 -10.26
CA LEU A 152 -2.99 -13.20 -9.23
C LEU A 152 -4.23 -13.34 -8.34
N PHE A 153 -4.82 -12.24 -7.88
CA PHE A 153 -6.05 -12.26 -7.09
C PHE A 153 -7.27 -12.68 -7.92
N ARG A 154 -7.35 -12.29 -9.20
CA ARG A 154 -8.41 -12.75 -10.12
C ARG A 154 -8.33 -14.26 -10.36
N LEU A 155 -7.14 -14.81 -10.60
CA LEU A 155 -6.95 -16.25 -10.74
C LEU A 155 -7.27 -16.98 -9.42
N GLY A 156 -6.86 -16.40 -8.28
CA GLY A 156 -7.22 -16.89 -6.95
C GLY A 156 -8.72 -16.87 -6.69
N LYS A 157 -9.44 -15.86 -7.17
CA LYS A 157 -10.91 -15.76 -7.12
C LYS A 157 -11.56 -16.92 -7.87
N VAL A 158 -11.13 -17.17 -9.10
CA VAL A 158 -11.66 -18.27 -9.95
C VAL A 158 -11.31 -19.64 -9.39
N ARG A 159 -10.07 -19.84 -8.90
CA ARG A 159 -9.58 -21.15 -8.44
C ARG A 159 -10.03 -21.51 -7.02
N PHE A 160 -10.17 -20.55 -6.12
CA PHE A 160 -10.53 -20.79 -4.71
C PHE A 160 -11.94 -20.32 -4.33
N GLY A 161 -12.75 -19.91 -5.32
CA GLY A 161 -14.12 -19.44 -5.07
C GLY A 161 -14.22 -18.22 -4.15
N LYS A 162 -13.16 -17.41 -4.04
CA LYS A 162 -13.15 -16.26 -3.12
C LYS A 162 -14.21 -15.24 -3.53
N THR A 163 -15.01 -14.79 -2.57
CA THR A 163 -16.15 -13.89 -2.78
C THR A 163 -15.78 -12.43 -2.50
N PRO A 164 -16.59 -11.44 -2.93
CA PRO A 164 -16.46 -10.03 -2.54
C PRO A 164 -16.36 -9.76 -1.04
N GLU A 165 -16.75 -10.73 -0.21
CA GLU A 165 -16.53 -10.69 1.24
C GLU A 165 -15.04 -10.61 1.61
N THR A 166 -14.15 -11.33 0.91
CA THR A 166 -12.70 -11.28 1.16
C THR A 166 -12.10 -9.92 0.79
N MET A 167 -12.68 -9.24 -0.20
CA MET A 167 -12.33 -7.87 -0.55
C MET A 167 -12.74 -6.91 0.58
N GLY A 168 -13.96 -7.04 1.10
CA GLY A 168 -14.41 -6.25 2.25
C GLY A 168 -13.56 -6.45 3.49
N SER A 169 -13.17 -7.69 3.81
CA SER A 169 -12.24 -8.00 4.91
C SER A 169 -10.88 -7.35 4.70
N ALA A 170 -10.33 -7.43 3.48
CA ALA A 170 -9.06 -6.81 3.14
C ALA A 170 -9.12 -5.28 3.25
N MET A 171 -10.22 -4.65 2.83
CA MET A 171 -10.43 -3.20 2.96
C MET A 171 -10.45 -2.76 4.43
N MET A 172 -11.15 -3.50 5.30
CA MET A 172 -11.16 -3.21 6.74
C MET A 172 -9.77 -3.39 7.36
N LEU A 173 -9.06 -4.47 7.04
CA LEU A 173 -7.72 -4.73 7.56
C LEU A 173 -6.73 -3.63 7.14
N ILE A 174 -6.75 -3.24 5.86
CA ILE A 174 -5.91 -2.15 5.33
C ILE A 174 -6.28 -0.82 5.99
N GLY A 175 -7.57 -0.53 6.17
CA GLY A 175 -8.03 0.68 6.84
C GLY A 175 -7.58 0.77 8.30
N ILE A 176 -7.69 -0.33 9.06
CA ILE A 176 -7.19 -0.40 10.45
C ILE A 176 -5.67 -0.25 10.48
N TYR A 177 -4.95 -0.92 9.58
CA TYR A 177 -3.49 -0.81 9.47
C TYR A 177 -3.06 0.64 9.18
N TYR A 178 -3.77 1.34 8.29
CA TYR A 178 -3.49 2.75 7.99
C TYR A 178 -3.80 3.67 9.17
N LEU A 179 -4.88 3.43 9.89
CA LEU A 179 -5.24 4.20 11.08
C LEU A 179 -4.19 4.01 12.20
N LEU A 180 -3.72 2.76 12.38
CA LEU A 180 -2.64 2.44 13.30
C LEU A 180 -1.32 3.11 12.87
N GLY A 181 -0.99 3.09 11.58
CA GLY A 181 0.17 3.78 11.02
C GLY A 181 0.13 5.29 11.25
N ALA A 182 -1.02 5.92 11.02
CA ALA A 182 -1.22 7.35 11.25
C ALA A 182 -1.07 7.77 12.71
N LEU A 183 -1.35 6.88 13.67
CA LEU A 183 -1.12 7.10 15.10
C LEU A 183 0.34 6.80 15.51
N LEU A 184 0.89 5.68 15.05
CA LEU A 184 2.22 5.20 15.46
C LEU A 184 3.36 6.03 14.89
N ILE A 185 3.29 6.44 13.62
CA ILE A 185 4.39 7.17 12.96
C ILE A 185 4.71 8.49 13.68
N PRO A 186 3.76 9.42 13.92
CA PRO A 186 4.05 10.66 14.62
C PRO A 186 4.47 10.43 16.08
N ALA A 187 3.87 9.46 16.78
CA ALA A 187 4.27 9.09 18.14
C ALA A 187 5.74 8.61 18.17
N TYR A 188 6.13 7.74 17.24
CA TYR A 188 7.49 7.24 17.12
C TYR A 188 8.49 8.36 16.81
N ILE A 189 8.16 9.26 15.87
CA ILE A 189 9.01 10.41 15.55
C ILE A 189 9.19 11.33 16.76
N GLN A 190 8.14 11.58 17.56
CA GLN A 190 8.23 12.36 18.79
C GLN A 190 9.11 11.68 19.83
N THR A 191 8.98 10.36 20.01
CA THR A 191 9.84 9.61 20.94
C THR A 191 11.31 9.57 20.51
N LYS A 192 11.62 9.70 19.22
CA LYS A 192 13.01 9.87 18.76
C LYS A 192 13.57 11.27 19.02
N LYS A 193 12.72 12.29 19.03
CA LYS A 193 13.11 13.69 19.30
C LYS A 193 13.31 13.94 20.79
N MET A 194 12.54 13.26 21.64
CA MET A 194 12.81 13.17 23.07
C MET A 194 13.96 12.17 23.25
N ASN A 195 15.14 12.62 23.65
CA ASN A 195 16.33 11.78 23.91
C ASN A 195 16.14 10.84 25.12
N LEU A 196 15.04 10.08 25.16
CA LEU A 196 14.74 9.10 26.19
C LEU A 196 15.52 7.83 25.87
N VAL A 197 16.79 7.86 26.29
CA VAL A 197 17.73 6.74 26.32
C VAL A 197 18.10 6.22 24.93
N SER A 198 19.39 6.32 24.63
CA SER A 198 20.03 5.52 23.60
C SER A 198 19.89 4.04 23.96
N THR A 199 18.74 3.43 23.63
CA THR A 199 18.72 1.99 23.41
C THR A 199 19.49 1.82 22.11
N GLY A 200 20.78 1.53 22.25
CA GLY A 200 21.69 1.32 21.14
C GLY A 200 21.01 0.50 20.06
N GLY A 201 21.12 0.96 18.81
CA GLY A 201 20.47 0.39 17.63
C GLY A 201 20.95 -1.01 17.23
N GLY A 202 21.35 -1.84 18.19
CA GLY A 202 21.59 -3.27 18.01
C GLY A 202 20.38 -4.06 18.47
N GLU A 203 19.85 -4.88 17.55
CA GLU A 203 19.15 -6.15 17.83
C GLU A 203 17.73 -6.07 18.45
N THR A 204 17.38 -5.02 19.19
CA THR A 204 16.13 -4.97 19.99
C THR A 204 14.88 -4.54 19.21
N GLY A 205 15.02 -3.87 18.06
CA GLY A 205 13.89 -3.48 17.20
C GLY A 205 13.22 -4.64 16.47
N ILE A 206 13.92 -5.76 16.31
CA ILE A 206 13.42 -6.98 15.64
C ILE A 206 12.41 -7.71 16.53
N ILE A 207 12.59 -7.64 17.85
CA ILE A 207 11.78 -8.33 18.85
C ILE A 207 10.30 -7.90 18.82
N PRO A 208 9.94 -6.60 18.86
CA PRO A 208 8.54 -6.19 18.75
C PRO A 208 7.95 -6.47 17.36
N LEU A 209 8.76 -6.42 16.30
CA LEU A 209 8.32 -6.76 14.94
C LEU A 209 7.97 -8.26 14.82
N MET A 210 8.81 -9.12 15.41
CA MET A 210 8.60 -10.56 15.49
C MET A 210 7.38 -10.89 16.35
N ALA A 211 7.18 -10.20 17.47
CA ALA A 211 6.02 -10.39 18.33
C ALA A 211 4.70 -10.06 17.59
N PHE A 212 4.67 -8.96 16.84
CA PHE A 212 3.51 -8.64 15.99
C PHE A 212 3.31 -9.68 14.88
N GLY A 213 4.39 -10.16 14.25
CA GLY A 213 4.32 -11.22 13.24
C GLY A 213 3.74 -12.53 13.78
N VAL A 214 4.13 -12.92 15.00
CA VAL A 214 3.62 -14.12 15.68
C VAL A 214 2.14 -13.99 16.01
N ILE A 215 1.68 -12.83 16.49
CA ILE A 215 0.25 -12.59 16.78
C ILE A 215 -0.59 -12.70 15.51
N VAL A 216 -0.11 -12.14 14.39
CA VAL A 216 -0.80 -12.22 13.10
C VAL A 216 -0.85 -13.66 12.57
N LEU A 217 0.27 -14.40 12.68
CA LEU A 217 0.34 -15.81 12.30
C LEU A 217 -0.55 -16.70 13.18
N ALA A 218 -0.56 -16.47 14.49
CA ALA A 218 -1.41 -17.19 15.43
C ALA A 218 -2.89 -16.96 15.13
N GLY A 219 -3.29 -15.71 14.85
CA GLY A 219 -4.64 -15.38 14.39
C GLY A 219 -5.00 -16.11 13.09
N PHE A 220 -4.10 -16.15 12.12
CA PHE A 220 -4.31 -16.87 10.85
C PHE A 220 -4.44 -18.39 11.03
N PHE A 221 -3.64 -18.99 11.92
CA PHE A 221 -3.71 -20.42 12.22
C PHE A 221 -4.96 -20.80 13.03
N LEU A 222 -5.35 -19.98 14.01
CA LEU A 222 -6.58 -20.17 14.77
C LEU A 222 -7.83 -20.10 13.88
N GLU A 223 -7.88 -19.17 12.92
CA GLU A 223 -8.94 -19.09 11.92
C GLU A 223 -8.99 -20.36 11.05
N ARG A 224 -7.83 -20.93 10.72
CA ARG A 224 -7.72 -22.13 9.87
C ARG A 224 -8.11 -23.41 10.60
N ILE A 225 -7.77 -23.52 11.88
CA ILE A 225 -8.18 -24.65 12.75
C ILE A 225 -9.69 -24.60 12.98
N ARG A 226 -10.25 -23.41 13.26
CA ARG A 226 -11.69 -23.24 13.50
C ARG A 226 -12.56 -23.55 12.29
N ARG A 227 -12.02 -23.50 11.06
CA ARG A 227 -12.71 -23.92 9.83
C ARG A 227 -12.57 -25.41 9.49
N HIS A 228 -11.73 -26.15 10.20
CA HIS A 228 -11.58 -27.60 10.03
C HIS A 228 -12.43 -28.41 11.02
N ASP A 229 -12.94 -27.77 12.09
CA ASP A 229 -13.82 -28.36 13.12
C ASP A 229 -15.32 -28.06 12.90
N LEU A 230 -15.70 -27.51 11.75
CA LEU A 230 -17.08 -27.27 11.29
C LEU A 230 -17.31 -27.99 9.96
#